data_AF-Q8N6V9-F1
#
_entry.id   AF-Q8N6V9-F1
#
_cell.length_a   1.000
_cell.length_b   1.000
_cell.length_c   1.000
_cell.angle_alpha   90.00
_cell.angle_beta   90.00
_cell.angle_gamma   90.00
#
_symmetry.space_group_name_H-M   'P 1'
#
loop_
_entity.id
_entity.type
_entity.pdbx_description
1 polymer ?
#
loop_
_entity_poly.entity_id
_entity_poly.type
_entity_poly.pdbx_seq_one_letter_code
_entity_poly.pdbx_strand_id
1 'polypeptide(L)'
;MAGRSLCLTRSSVPGTPFPPPVQQPSTPGPDLLALEEEYKRLNAELQAKTADVVQQAKEIIRDRQEVRSRPVSTQMKSCDDEDDYSLRGLLPSEGIVHLHSETKPKTKNIDPVNKVQNKLHSANKGRKTNSSVKLKYSDVQTADDVAIPEDFSDFSLAKTISKIEGQLEEEGLPEYIDDIFSGVSNDIGTEAQIRFLKAKLHVMQEELDNVVCECNKKEDEIQNLKSQVKNFEEDFMRQQRTINMQQSQVEKYKTLFEEANKKYDGLQQQLSSVERELENKRRLQKQAASSQSATEVRLNRALEEAEKYKLELSKLRQNNKDIANEEHKKIEVLKSENKKLEKQKGELMIGFKKQLKLIDVLKRQKMHIEAAKMLSFTEEEFMKALEWGNS
;
A
#
# COMPACT_ATOMS: atom_id res chain seq x y z
N MET A 1 -2.13 79.69 1.15
CA MET A 1 -3.33 78.86 1.35
C MET A 1 -2.91 77.62 2.14
N ALA A 2 -3.03 77.67 3.48
CA ALA A 2 -3.99 76.86 4.26
C ALA A 2 -3.81 75.36 3.95
N GLY A 3 -3.16 74.52 4.76
CA GLY A 3 -3.11 74.46 6.22
C GLY A 3 -4.11 73.40 6.70
N ARG A 4 -3.62 72.27 7.24
CA ARG A 4 -4.30 71.46 8.27
C ARG A 4 -3.40 70.32 8.79
N SER A 5 -2.97 70.52 10.02
CA SER A 5 -2.39 69.55 10.93
C SER A 5 -3.52 68.82 11.68
N LEU A 6 -3.37 67.52 11.91
CA LEU A 6 -4.11 66.73 12.92
C LEU A 6 -3.05 65.78 13.53
N CYS A 7 -2.51 66.16 14.68
CA CYS A 7 -2.98 65.82 16.03
C CYS A 7 -2.65 64.37 16.45
N LEU A 8 -1.66 64.33 17.33
CA LEU A 8 -1.16 63.23 18.14
C LEU A 8 -2.26 62.59 19.01
N THR A 9 -2.26 61.26 19.06
CA THR A 9 -2.68 60.51 20.26
C THR A 9 -1.72 59.35 20.46
N ARG A 10 -0.79 59.54 21.40
CA ARG A 10 0.16 58.56 21.91
C ARG A 10 -0.57 57.78 23.00
N SER A 11 -0.87 56.50 22.77
CA SER A 11 -1.41 55.58 23.77
C SER A 11 -0.33 54.60 24.22
N SER A 12 -0.34 54.34 25.52
CA SER A 12 0.63 53.63 26.34
C SER A 12 0.62 52.10 26.17
N VAL A 13 1.78 51.53 26.47
CA VAL A 13 2.22 50.11 26.54
C VAL A 13 1.38 49.24 27.48
N PRO A 14 1.33 47.90 27.28
CA PRO A 14 1.99 46.96 28.21
C PRO A 14 2.69 45.81 27.46
N GLY A 15 3.99 45.58 27.62
CA GLY A 15 4.50 44.77 28.72
C GLY A 15 4.39 43.28 28.40
N THR A 16 5.29 42.73 27.59
CA THR A 16 5.39 41.28 27.36
C THR A 16 6.45 40.69 28.32
N PRO A 17 6.16 39.60 29.07
CA PRO A 17 6.97 39.21 30.22
C PRO A 17 8.23 38.43 29.82
N PHE A 18 9.31 38.65 30.58
CA PHE A 18 10.52 37.82 30.58
C PHE A 18 10.20 36.35 30.91
N PRO A 19 10.89 35.37 30.30
CA PRO A 19 10.74 33.97 30.68
C PRO A 19 11.40 33.72 32.06
N PRO A 20 10.81 32.88 32.93
CA PRO A 20 11.37 32.61 34.25
C PRO A 20 12.59 31.68 34.15
N PRO A 21 13.44 31.65 35.20
CA PRO A 21 14.69 30.91 35.20
C PRO A 21 14.45 29.40 35.38
N VAL A 22 15.31 28.64 34.69
CA VAL A 22 15.46 27.18 34.67
C VAL A 22 15.23 26.56 36.06
N GLN A 23 14.07 25.92 36.25
CA GLN A 23 13.79 25.04 37.37
C GLN A 23 14.09 23.57 36.99
N GLN A 24 14.67 22.88 37.96
CA GLN A 24 15.07 21.48 38.03
C GLN A 24 14.04 20.49 37.45
N PRO A 25 14.45 19.26 37.04
CA PRO A 25 13.63 18.36 36.23
C PRO A 25 12.31 18.03 36.94
N SER A 26 11.26 18.74 36.53
CA SER A 26 9.90 18.50 36.97
C SER A 26 9.45 17.16 36.42
N THR A 27 8.99 16.31 37.32
CA THR A 27 8.19 15.11 37.10
C THR A 27 7.33 15.24 35.84
N PRO A 28 7.28 14.20 34.98
CA PRO A 28 6.45 14.23 33.78
C PRO A 28 5.02 14.58 34.19
N GLY A 29 4.47 15.64 33.59
CA GLY A 29 3.17 16.16 33.97
C GLY A 29 2.12 15.03 33.95
N PRO A 30 1.11 15.07 34.85
CA PRO A 30 0.12 13.99 34.98
C PRO A 30 -0.55 13.61 33.65
N ASP A 31 -0.63 14.55 32.71
CA ASP A 31 -1.18 14.35 31.36
C ASP A 31 -0.25 13.55 30.42
N LEU A 32 1.07 13.72 30.54
CA LEU A 32 2.05 12.99 29.72
C LEU A 32 2.18 11.53 30.16
N LEU A 33 2.11 11.28 31.48
CA LEU A 33 2.07 9.92 32.03
C LEU A 33 0.79 9.19 31.64
N ALA A 34 -0.36 9.86 31.68
CA ALA A 34 -1.64 9.29 31.24
C ALA A 34 -1.60 8.89 29.75
N LEU A 35 -1.02 9.74 28.89
CA LEU A 35 -0.84 9.45 27.48
C LEU A 35 0.15 8.29 27.23
N GLU A 36 1.22 8.20 28.01
CA GLU A 36 2.17 7.06 27.96
C GLU A 36 1.48 5.74 28.36
N GLU A 37 0.65 5.75 29.41
CA GLU A 37 -0.14 4.59 29.83
C GLU A 37 -1.16 4.17 28.76
N GLU A 38 -1.80 5.13 28.08
CA GLU A 38 -2.70 4.86 26.96
C GLU A 38 -1.97 4.22 25.78
N TYR A 39 -0.81 4.78 25.37
CA TYR A 39 0.02 4.18 24.33
C TYR A 39 0.50 2.78 24.70
N LYS A 40 0.85 2.53 25.97
CA LYS A 40 1.20 1.19 26.45
C LYS A 40 0.02 0.22 26.34
N ARG A 41 -1.21 0.63 26.70
CA ARG A 41 -2.40 -0.21 26.52
C ARG A 41 -2.68 -0.49 25.05
N LEU A 42 -2.65 0.51 24.19
CA LEU A 42 -2.91 0.35 22.76
C LEU A 42 -1.88 -0.57 22.10
N ASN A 43 -0.61 -0.45 22.50
CA ASN A 43 0.46 -1.30 21.98
C ASN A 43 0.32 -2.75 22.49
N ALA A 44 -0.10 -2.95 23.74
CA ALA A 44 -0.43 -4.29 24.26
C ALA A 44 -1.62 -4.93 23.51
N GLU A 45 -2.66 -4.15 23.19
CA GLU A 45 -3.81 -4.61 22.40
C GLU A 45 -3.39 -4.98 20.96
N LEU A 46 -2.54 -4.16 20.33
CA LEU A 46 -1.98 -4.46 19.01
C LEU A 46 -1.13 -5.74 19.02
N GLN A 47 -0.33 -5.95 20.07
CA GLN A 47 0.44 -7.19 20.23
C GLN A 47 -0.47 -8.40 20.43
N ALA A 48 -1.56 -8.27 21.21
CA ALA A 48 -2.54 -9.34 21.40
C ALA A 48 -3.25 -9.70 20.08
N LYS A 49 -3.73 -8.70 19.32
CA LYS A 49 -4.34 -8.94 17.99
C LYS A 49 -3.35 -9.56 17.00
N THR A 50 -2.09 -9.14 17.04
CA THR A 50 -1.04 -9.73 16.21
C THR A 50 -0.79 -11.19 16.59
N ALA A 51 -0.79 -11.51 17.89
CA ALA A 51 -0.65 -12.88 18.37
C ALA A 51 -1.83 -13.76 17.93
N ASP A 52 -3.07 -13.28 18.00
CA ASP A 52 -4.27 -13.99 17.55
C ASP A 52 -4.23 -14.29 16.05
N VAL A 53 -3.87 -13.30 15.22
CA VAL A 53 -3.75 -13.48 13.76
C VAL A 53 -2.65 -14.50 13.43
N VAL A 54 -1.51 -14.44 14.13
CA VAL A 54 -0.42 -15.42 13.96
C VAL A 54 -0.87 -16.81 14.43
N GLN A 55 -1.67 -16.92 15.48
CA GLN A 55 -2.21 -18.19 15.96
C GLN A 55 -3.20 -18.79 14.96
N GLN A 56 -4.11 -17.99 14.41
CA GLN A 56 -5.02 -18.43 13.34
C GLN A 56 -4.25 -18.88 12.10
N ALA A 57 -3.21 -18.15 11.68
CA ALA A 57 -2.37 -18.55 10.56
C ALA A 57 -1.67 -19.90 10.82
N LYS A 58 -1.15 -20.12 12.04
CA LYS A 58 -0.54 -21.40 12.43
C LYS A 58 -1.54 -22.55 12.43
N GLU A 59 -2.77 -22.30 12.89
CA GLU A 59 -3.86 -23.28 12.88
C GLU A 59 -4.25 -23.67 11.46
N ILE A 60 -4.45 -22.71 10.57
CA ILE A 60 -4.73 -22.97 9.13
C ILE A 60 -3.60 -23.79 8.49
N ILE A 61 -2.34 -23.48 8.80
CA ILE A 61 -1.19 -24.24 8.30
C ILE A 61 -1.22 -25.68 8.83
N ARG A 62 -1.49 -25.87 10.13
CA ARG A 62 -1.58 -27.18 10.77
C ARG A 62 -2.72 -28.01 10.19
N ASP A 63 -3.92 -27.44 10.05
CA ASP A 63 -5.09 -28.13 9.50
C ASP A 63 -4.82 -28.57 8.05
N ARG A 64 -4.24 -27.68 7.24
CA ARG A 64 -3.84 -28.00 5.87
C ARG A 64 -2.77 -29.10 5.83
N GLN A 65 -1.83 -29.08 6.77
CA GLN A 65 -0.80 -30.10 6.87
C GLN A 65 -1.38 -31.44 7.33
N GLU A 66 -2.32 -31.44 8.27
CA GLU A 66 -3.00 -32.64 8.77
C GLU A 66 -3.86 -33.30 7.68
N VAL A 67 -4.61 -32.50 6.91
CA VAL A 67 -5.36 -32.96 5.73
C VAL A 67 -4.40 -33.55 4.68
N ARG A 68 -3.18 -33.02 4.57
CA ARG A 68 -2.14 -33.53 3.66
C ARG A 68 -1.38 -34.75 4.21
N SER A 69 -1.42 -34.97 5.53
CA SER A 69 -0.74 -36.07 6.24
C SER A 69 -1.64 -37.28 6.42
N ARG A 70 -2.97 -37.13 6.28
CA ARG A 70 -3.88 -38.27 6.30
C ARG A 70 -3.60 -39.16 5.09
N PRO A 71 -3.31 -40.46 5.29
CA PRO A 71 -3.06 -41.37 4.20
C PRO A 71 -4.35 -41.55 3.39
N VAL A 72 -4.27 -41.27 2.09
CA VAL A 72 -5.27 -41.70 1.11
C VAL A 72 -5.19 -43.22 1.05
N SER A 73 -6.09 -43.91 1.78
CA SER A 73 -6.26 -45.35 1.65
C SER A 73 -6.96 -45.64 0.33
N THR A 74 -6.13 -46.01 -0.64
CA THR A 74 -6.43 -46.43 -2.00
C THR A 74 -7.19 -47.76 -2.01
N GLN A 75 -8.45 -47.73 -2.45
CA GLN A 75 -8.97 -48.46 -3.62
C GLN A 75 -8.51 -49.93 -3.82
N MET A 76 -9.40 -50.93 -3.66
CA MET A 76 -9.63 -52.09 -4.58
C MET A 76 -10.54 -53.20 -4.00
N LYS A 77 -11.55 -53.63 -4.79
CA LYS A 77 -12.33 -54.91 -4.77
C LYS A 77 -13.36 -55.07 -3.64
N SER A 78 -14.61 -55.51 -3.81
CA SER A 78 -15.44 -56.21 -4.83
C SER A 78 -16.92 -55.82 -4.58
N CYS A 79 -17.74 -55.47 -5.58
CA CYS A 79 -18.77 -56.29 -6.25
C CYS A 79 -19.61 -57.22 -5.35
N ASP A 80 -20.94 -57.14 -5.55
CA ASP A 80 -22.07 -57.89 -4.97
C ASP A 80 -22.52 -57.38 -3.58
N ASP A 81 -23.80 -57.19 -3.24
CA ASP A 81 -25.08 -57.40 -3.91
C ASP A 81 -26.17 -56.73 -3.03
N GLU A 82 -27.26 -56.31 -3.69
CA GLU A 82 -28.66 -56.23 -3.22
C GLU A 82 -29.10 -55.37 -2.01
N ASP A 83 -30.08 -54.51 -2.31
CA ASP A 83 -31.28 -54.13 -1.55
C ASP A 83 -31.18 -53.79 -0.04
N ASP A 84 -31.54 -52.55 0.34
CA ASP A 84 -32.84 -52.29 1.02
C ASP A 84 -33.02 -50.79 1.36
N TYR A 85 -34.27 -50.35 1.33
CA TYR A 85 -34.76 -49.01 1.60
C TYR A 85 -34.74 -48.66 3.10
N SER A 86 -34.14 -47.52 3.49
CA SER A 86 -34.75 -46.53 4.40
C SER A 86 -33.76 -45.53 5.00
N LEU A 87 -34.32 -44.36 5.33
CA LEU A 87 -33.88 -43.41 6.36
C LEU A 87 -32.95 -42.25 5.96
N ARG A 88 -33.55 -41.29 5.24
CA ARG A 88 -33.71 -39.88 5.64
C ARG A 88 -32.91 -39.44 6.89
N GLY A 89 -31.98 -38.49 6.72
CA GLY A 89 -31.45 -37.72 7.84
C GLY A 89 -30.26 -36.80 7.51
N LEU A 90 -30.58 -35.57 7.08
CA LEU A 90 -29.84 -34.32 7.35
C LEU A 90 -28.36 -34.23 6.95
N LEU A 91 -28.04 -33.33 6.01
CA LEU A 91 -27.08 -32.21 6.20
C LEU A 91 -27.05 -31.30 4.95
N PRO A 92 -27.03 -29.96 5.08
CA PRO A 92 -27.09 -29.05 3.93
C PRO A 92 -25.77 -28.99 3.16
N SER A 93 -25.91 -29.03 1.84
CA SER A 93 -24.88 -28.88 0.82
C SER A 93 -24.38 -27.43 0.74
N GLU A 94 -23.11 -27.18 1.07
CA GLU A 94 -22.39 -25.99 0.59
C GLU A 94 -21.81 -26.27 -0.80
N GLY A 95 -22.08 -25.35 -1.72
CA GLY A 95 -21.67 -25.41 -3.11
C GLY A 95 -20.27 -24.86 -3.38
N ILE A 96 -19.95 -24.87 -4.68
CA ILE A 96 -18.83 -24.23 -5.39
C ILE A 96 -17.61 -25.13 -5.65
N VAL A 97 -17.85 -26.08 -6.56
CA VAL A 97 -17.24 -26.23 -7.90
C VAL A 97 -15.96 -25.41 -8.22
N HIS A 98 -14.97 -26.17 -8.72
CA HIS A 98 -13.99 -25.89 -9.82
C HIS A 98 -12.50 -25.84 -9.44
N LEU A 99 -11.86 -27.01 -9.49
CA LEU A 99 -10.42 -27.18 -9.62
C LEU A 99 -10.04 -27.08 -11.10
N HIS A 100 -9.36 -25.99 -11.47
CA HIS A 100 -8.57 -25.92 -12.70
C HIS A 100 -7.17 -26.49 -12.45
N SER A 101 -6.83 -27.49 -13.26
CA SER A 101 -5.54 -28.13 -13.36
C SER A 101 -4.56 -27.23 -14.13
N GLU A 102 -3.46 -26.78 -13.54
CA GLU A 102 -2.28 -26.35 -14.31
C GLU A 102 -0.96 -26.84 -13.72
N THR A 103 -0.44 -27.79 -14.49
CA THR A 103 0.90 -28.34 -14.70
C THR A 103 2.08 -27.41 -14.38
N LYS A 104 3.01 -27.93 -13.57
CA LYS A 104 4.37 -27.41 -13.38
C LYS A 104 5.24 -27.58 -14.64
N PRO A 105 6.23 -26.71 -14.88
CA PRO A 105 7.48 -27.15 -15.47
C PRO A 105 8.61 -27.11 -14.42
N LYS A 106 9.35 -28.22 -14.37
CA LYS A 106 10.58 -28.42 -13.59
C LYS A 106 11.75 -27.80 -14.35
N THR A 107 12.47 -26.88 -13.73
CA THR A 107 13.79 -26.41 -14.19
C THR A 107 14.85 -27.43 -13.79
N LYS A 108 15.59 -27.94 -14.79
CA LYS A 108 16.84 -28.70 -14.63
C LYS A 108 18.00 -27.79 -15.05
N ASN A 109 19.04 -27.77 -14.22
CA ASN A 109 20.37 -27.22 -14.45
C ASN A 109 20.95 -27.62 -15.82
N ILE A 110 21.66 -26.68 -16.47
CA ILE A 110 22.86 -26.89 -17.28
C ILE A 110 23.54 -25.51 -17.46
N ASP A 111 24.72 -25.35 -16.87
CA ASP A 111 25.75 -24.34 -17.19
C ASP A 111 26.31 -24.59 -18.62
N PRO A 112 26.79 -23.58 -19.38
CA PRO A 112 28.18 -23.16 -19.23
C PRO A 112 28.53 -21.69 -19.55
N VAL A 113 29.42 -21.13 -18.71
CA VAL A 113 30.71 -20.48 -19.03
C VAL A 113 30.83 -19.77 -20.40
N ASN A 114 30.97 -18.44 -20.40
CA ASN A 114 32.17 -17.72 -20.90
C ASN A 114 32.00 -16.18 -20.94
N LYS A 115 32.96 -15.53 -20.28
CA LYS A 115 33.75 -14.37 -20.72
C LYS A 115 33.13 -12.95 -20.83
N VAL A 116 33.61 -12.12 -19.90
CA VAL A 116 34.47 -10.93 -20.14
C VAL A 116 33.79 -9.61 -20.58
N GLN A 117 34.28 -8.56 -19.89
CA GLN A 117 34.36 -7.14 -20.27
C GLN A 117 33.29 -6.16 -19.75
N ASN A 118 33.62 -5.63 -18.57
CA ASN A 118 33.53 -4.22 -18.19
C ASN A 118 33.48 -3.26 -19.39
N LYS A 119 32.46 -2.41 -19.44
CA LYS A 119 32.48 -1.20 -20.28
C LYS A 119 31.79 -0.05 -19.56
N LEU A 120 32.62 0.80 -18.95
CA LEU A 120 32.27 2.17 -18.61
C LEU A 120 32.11 2.97 -19.91
N HIS A 121 30.96 3.63 -20.05
CA HIS A 121 30.73 4.75 -20.97
C HIS A 121 30.88 6.03 -20.14
N SER A 122 31.92 6.87 -20.29
CA SER A 122 32.27 7.76 -21.40
C SER A 122 31.23 8.85 -21.68
N ALA A 123 31.42 9.99 -21.03
CA ALA A 123 31.08 11.37 -21.42
C ALA A 123 31.48 12.28 -20.23
N ASN A 124 32.04 13.47 -20.32
CA ASN A 124 32.60 14.26 -21.40
C ASN A 124 33.32 15.45 -20.72
N LYS A 125 34.38 15.96 -21.35
CA LYS A 125 35.00 17.30 -21.17
C LYS A 125 35.86 17.56 -19.93
N GLY A 126 37.17 17.50 -20.17
CA GLY A 126 38.15 18.25 -19.42
C GLY A 126 38.20 19.74 -19.83
N ARG A 127 38.65 20.58 -18.89
CA ARG A 127 39.62 21.66 -19.13
C ARG A 127 40.19 22.10 -17.78
N LYS A 128 41.41 21.66 -17.48
CA LYS A 128 42.27 22.30 -16.46
C LYS A 128 42.99 23.45 -17.15
N THR A 129 42.76 24.67 -16.70
CA THR A 129 43.64 25.82 -16.96
C THR A 129 43.87 26.51 -15.63
N ASN A 130 45.12 26.50 -15.19
CA ASN A 130 45.61 27.31 -14.10
C ASN A 130 45.64 28.77 -14.58
N SER A 131 44.99 29.68 -13.86
CA SER A 131 45.23 31.12 -14.01
C SER A 131 45.16 31.80 -12.65
N SER A 132 46.34 32.17 -12.17
CA SER A 132 46.68 33.41 -11.48
C SER A 132 45.55 34.18 -10.77
N VAL A 133 45.73 34.23 -9.46
CA VAL A 133 45.17 35.14 -8.46
C VAL A 133 45.02 36.57 -8.99
N LYS A 134 43.76 37.03 -9.10
CA LYS A 134 43.38 38.45 -8.97
C LYS A 134 42.23 38.50 -7.96
N LEU A 135 42.55 38.95 -6.75
CA LEU A 135 41.57 39.36 -5.75
C LEU A 135 40.75 40.52 -6.32
N LYS A 136 39.57 40.19 -6.86
CA LYS A 136 38.48 41.13 -7.10
C LYS A 136 37.55 41.00 -5.91
N TYR A 137 37.63 41.95 -4.98
CA TYR A 137 36.57 42.21 -4.01
C TYR A 137 35.28 42.39 -4.82
N SER A 138 34.40 41.41 -4.72
CA SER A 138 33.07 41.46 -5.32
C SER A 138 32.16 42.04 -4.25
N ASP A 139 31.78 43.28 -4.50
CA ASP A 139 30.48 43.88 -4.18
C ASP A 139 29.67 43.10 -3.14
N VAL A 140 29.88 43.46 -1.87
CA VAL A 140 29.07 42.96 -0.76
C VAL A 140 27.71 43.61 -0.92
N GLN A 141 26.71 42.83 -1.33
CA GLN A 141 25.30 43.20 -1.23
C GLN A 141 25.00 43.49 0.24
N THR A 142 24.99 44.78 0.58
CA THR A 142 24.54 45.27 1.86
C THR A 142 23.05 44.95 1.99
N ALA A 143 22.68 44.27 3.06
CA ALA A 143 21.28 44.02 3.38
C ALA A 143 20.52 45.34 3.56
N ASP A 144 19.26 45.38 3.11
CA ASP A 144 18.35 46.54 3.06
C ASP A 144 18.03 47.22 4.41
N ASP A 145 18.64 46.77 5.51
CA ASP A 145 18.32 47.20 6.88
C ASP A 145 19.51 47.84 7.61
N VAL A 146 20.49 48.35 6.86
CA VAL A 146 21.66 49.05 7.42
C VAL A 146 21.70 50.48 6.87
N ALA A 147 21.39 51.44 7.73
CA ALA A 147 21.59 52.86 7.46
C ALA A 147 23.09 53.16 7.38
N ILE A 148 23.63 53.19 6.15
CA ILE A 148 24.96 53.77 5.88
C ILE A 148 24.73 55.28 5.69
N PRO A 149 25.25 56.16 6.58
CA PRO A 149 25.16 57.60 6.38
C PRO A 149 25.83 58.00 5.06
N GLU A 150 25.07 58.66 4.17
CA GLU A 150 25.48 59.07 2.81
C GLU A 150 26.72 59.99 2.77
N ASP A 151 27.15 60.54 3.91
CA ASP A 151 28.22 61.54 4.02
C ASP A 151 29.66 60.99 4.02
N PHE A 152 29.89 59.68 3.90
CA PHE A 152 31.25 59.09 3.98
C PHE A 152 31.81 58.52 2.69
N SER A 153 31.13 58.68 1.55
CA SER A 153 31.65 58.24 0.24
C SER A 153 32.91 58.99 -0.20
N ASP A 154 33.20 60.15 0.42
CA ASP A 154 34.37 60.99 0.12
C ASP A 154 35.51 60.86 1.17
N PHE A 155 35.39 59.97 2.16
CA PHE A 155 36.45 59.76 3.16
C PHE A 155 37.60 58.91 2.58
N SER A 156 38.60 59.58 2.03
CA SER A 156 39.87 58.96 1.66
C SER A 156 40.85 59.07 2.84
N LEU A 157 41.13 57.96 3.51
CA LEU A 157 42.14 57.87 4.57
C LEU A 157 43.49 58.48 4.13
N ALA A 158 43.86 58.31 2.85
CA ALA A 158 45.06 58.89 2.28
C ALA A 158 45.06 60.43 2.32
N LYS A 159 43.92 61.09 2.05
CA LYS A 159 43.80 62.55 2.15
C LYS A 159 43.95 63.03 3.60
N THR A 160 43.39 62.29 4.55
CA THR A 160 43.50 62.62 5.98
C THR A 160 44.94 62.48 6.47
N ILE A 161 45.63 61.41 6.08
CA ILE A 161 47.06 61.21 6.43
C ILE A 161 47.92 62.32 5.83
N SER A 162 47.77 62.65 4.54
CA SER A 162 48.53 63.74 3.93
C SER A 162 48.25 65.12 4.54
N LYS A 163 47.04 65.36 5.07
CA LYS A 163 46.72 66.60 5.79
C LYS A 163 47.44 66.67 7.14
N ILE A 164 47.51 65.54 7.86
CA ILE A 164 48.21 65.47 9.15
C ILE A 164 49.72 65.61 8.94
N GLU A 165 50.29 64.92 7.96
CA GLU A 165 51.72 65.03 7.61
C GLU A 165 52.08 66.47 7.20
N GLY A 166 51.25 67.14 6.40
CA GLY A 166 51.47 68.54 6.03
C GLY A 166 51.35 69.54 7.19
N GLN A 167 50.50 69.27 8.19
CA GLN A 167 50.38 70.10 9.39
C GLN A 167 51.54 69.89 10.38
N LEU A 168 52.13 68.69 10.41
CA LEU A 168 53.24 68.37 11.30
C LEU A 168 54.59 68.91 10.79
N GLU A 169 54.70 69.22 9.50
CA GLU A 169 55.86 69.90 8.91
C GLU A 169 55.79 71.44 9.03
N GLU A 170 54.62 72.03 9.29
CA GLU A 170 54.41 73.49 9.39
C GLU A 170 54.56 74.03 10.83
N GLU A 171 54.37 73.20 11.86
CA GLU A 171 54.66 73.56 13.27
C GLU A 171 56.11 73.20 13.65
N GLY A 172 57.03 74.05 13.18
CA GLY A 172 58.42 74.04 13.58
C GLY A 172 58.60 74.21 15.09
N LEU A 173 59.40 73.31 15.67
CA LEU A 173 59.99 73.41 17.01
C LEU A 173 60.50 74.84 17.30
N PRO A 174 60.07 75.49 18.40
CA PRO A 174 60.88 76.52 19.03
C PRO A 174 61.84 75.84 20.01
N GLU A 175 63.00 75.46 19.49
CA GLU A 175 64.25 75.50 20.26
C GLU A 175 64.58 76.99 20.53
N TYR A 176 65.28 77.31 21.64
CA TYR A 176 65.73 78.67 22.07
C TYR A 176 64.73 79.39 23.03
N ILE A 177 65.07 79.88 24.25
CA ILE A 177 66.32 80.40 24.81
C ILE A 177 66.34 80.20 26.33
N ASP A 178 67.50 79.78 26.82
CA ASP A 178 68.01 79.92 28.19
C ASP A 178 67.98 81.40 28.67
N ASP A 179 68.01 81.62 29.99
CA ASP A 179 68.26 82.92 30.64
C ASP A 179 67.26 84.08 30.46
N ILE A 180 66.17 84.06 31.23
CA ILE A 180 65.45 85.29 31.65
C ILE A 180 65.77 85.58 33.12
N PHE A 181 67.04 85.92 33.38
CA PHE A 181 67.49 86.67 34.55
C PHE A 181 68.21 87.93 34.06
N SER A 182 67.46 88.97 33.72
CA SER A 182 67.99 90.31 33.47
C SER A 182 66.88 91.36 33.53
N GLY A 183 67.05 92.41 34.34
CA GLY A 183 66.56 93.73 33.93
C GLY A 183 65.50 94.46 34.77
N VAL A 184 65.34 94.21 36.08
CA VAL A 184 64.70 95.22 36.98
C VAL A 184 65.62 95.46 38.17
N SER A 185 66.68 96.23 37.93
CA SER A 185 66.74 97.67 38.24
C SER A 185 67.23 97.86 39.68
N ASN A 186 68.48 98.30 39.77
CA ASN A 186 69.33 98.45 40.95
C ASN A 186 68.86 99.55 41.93
N ASP A 187 67.55 99.80 42.01
CA ASP A 187 66.91 100.82 42.86
C ASP A 187 65.86 100.23 43.81
N ILE A 188 65.66 98.90 43.75
CA ILE A 188 64.81 98.17 44.67
C ILE A 188 65.71 97.51 45.71
N GLY A 189 65.58 97.92 46.98
CA GLY A 189 66.39 97.37 48.08
C GLY A 189 66.35 95.85 48.08
N THR A 190 67.42 95.20 48.54
CA THR A 190 67.55 93.72 48.60
C THR A 190 66.29 93.03 49.16
N GLU A 191 65.60 93.68 50.10
CA GLU A 191 64.32 93.26 50.66
C GLU A 191 63.17 93.13 49.64
N ALA A 192 63.08 94.03 48.66
CA ALA A 192 62.08 93.96 47.61
C ALA A 192 62.40 92.90 46.54
N GLN A 193 63.68 92.68 46.20
CA GLN A 193 64.08 91.55 45.35
C GLN A 193 63.77 90.22 46.03
N ILE A 194 64.06 90.08 47.33
CA ILE A 194 63.72 88.88 48.11
C ILE A 194 62.19 88.67 48.13
N ARG A 195 61.38 89.73 48.31
CA ARG A 195 59.92 89.64 48.24
C ARG A 195 59.42 89.19 46.87
N PHE A 196 59.97 89.72 45.77
CA PHE A 196 59.63 89.30 44.41
C PHE A 196 60.00 87.83 44.15
N LEU A 197 61.21 87.41 44.52
CA LEU A 197 61.65 86.02 44.37
C LEU A 197 60.81 85.05 45.21
N LYS A 198 60.45 85.42 46.45
CA LYS A 198 59.52 84.65 47.28
C LYS A 198 58.14 84.53 46.64
N ALA A 199 57.61 85.62 46.08
CA ALA A 199 56.33 85.61 45.38
C ALA A 199 56.38 84.72 44.12
N LYS A 200 57.44 84.82 43.31
CA LYS A 200 57.64 83.95 42.14
C LYS A 200 57.77 82.49 42.53
N LEU A 201 58.48 82.17 43.62
CA LEU A 201 58.59 80.81 44.16
C LEU A 201 57.22 80.30 44.62
N HIS A 202 56.43 81.13 45.31
CA HIS A 202 55.07 80.77 45.70
C HIS A 202 54.17 80.49 44.48
N VAL A 203 54.20 81.35 43.46
CA VAL A 203 53.45 81.12 42.21
C VAL A 203 53.90 79.84 41.52
N MET A 204 55.21 79.61 41.39
CA MET A 204 55.73 78.37 40.79
C MET A 204 55.40 77.13 41.61
N GLN A 205 55.34 77.22 42.94
CA GLN A 205 54.92 76.13 43.81
C GLN A 205 53.43 75.84 43.63
N GLU A 206 52.59 76.87 43.54
CA GLU A 206 51.15 76.73 43.27
C GLU A 206 50.90 76.13 41.87
N GLU A 207 51.63 76.56 40.86
CA GLU A 207 51.58 75.99 39.51
C GLU A 207 52.02 74.52 39.50
N LEU A 208 53.09 74.17 40.22
CA LEU A 208 53.54 72.79 40.38
C LEU A 208 52.49 71.93 41.10
N ASP A 209 51.94 72.42 42.21
CA ASP A 209 50.89 71.74 42.96
C ASP A 209 49.63 71.56 42.11
N ASN A 210 49.27 72.56 41.29
CA ASN A 210 48.15 72.48 40.35
C ASN A 210 48.39 71.44 39.24
N VAL A 211 49.57 71.42 38.62
CA VAL A 211 49.95 70.41 37.62
C VAL A 211 49.97 69.01 38.24
N VAL A 212 50.48 68.86 39.46
CA VAL A 212 50.45 67.58 40.20
C VAL A 212 49.00 67.15 40.46
N CYS A 213 48.12 68.07 40.87
CA CYS A 213 46.70 67.77 41.06
C CYS A 213 46.01 67.35 39.75
N GLU A 214 46.28 68.05 38.63
CA GLU A 214 45.75 67.68 37.31
C GLU A 214 46.30 66.33 36.83
N CYS A 215 47.59 66.05 37.04
CA CYS A 215 48.20 64.75 36.76
C CYS A 215 47.52 63.62 37.56
N ASN A 216 47.24 63.86 38.85
CA ASN A 216 46.53 62.88 39.68
C ASN A 216 45.10 62.64 39.18
N LYS A 217 44.35 63.70 38.82
CA LYS A 217 43.01 63.56 38.22
C LYS A 217 43.05 62.78 36.90
N LYS A 218 44.04 63.05 36.05
CA LYS A 218 44.22 62.34 34.78
C LYS A 218 44.61 60.88 34.99
N GLU A 219 45.44 60.58 35.98
CA GLU A 219 45.76 59.20 36.36
C GLU A 219 44.51 58.45 36.85
N ASP A 220 43.67 59.08 37.68
CA ASP A 220 42.39 58.51 38.12
C ASP A 220 41.43 58.26 36.93
N GLU A 221 41.33 59.21 36.00
CA GLU A 221 40.56 59.05 34.76
C GLU A 221 41.10 57.90 33.89
N ILE A 222 42.42 57.78 33.75
CA ILE A 222 43.07 56.69 33.00
C ILE A 222 42.79 55.34 33.67
N GLN A 223 42.89 55.25 34.99
CA GLN A 223 42.58 54.02 35.73
C GLN A 223 41.10 53.64 35.57
N ASN A 224 40.19 54.61 35.62
CA ASN A 224 38.77 54.39 35.37
C ASN A 224 38.52 53.90 33.93
N LEU A 225 39.07 54.57 32.91
CA LEU A 225 38.95 54.15 31.50
C LEU A 225 39.54 52.76 31.26
N LYS A 226 40.68 52.45 31.86
CA LYS A 226 41.30 51.11 31.81
C LYS A 226 40.39 50.05 32.42
N SER A 227 39.72 50.36 33.53
CA SER A 227 38.74 49.45 34.13
C SER A 227 37.52 49.23 33.22
N GLN A 228 37.04 50.28 32.55
CA GLN A 228 35.92 50.18 31.60
C GLN A 228 36.29 49.35 30.37
N VAL A 229 37.47 49.55 29.78
CA VAL A 229 37.97 48.74 28.66
C VAL A 229 38.04 47.26 29.04
N LYS A 230 38.62 46.95 30.21
CA LYS A 230 38.67 45.57 30.71
C LYS A 230 37.26 44.97 30.88
N ASN A 231 36.31 45.72 31.43
CA ASN A 231 34.92 45.27 31.56
C ASN A 231 34.29 45.00 30.19
N PHE A 232 34.51 45.87 29.19
CA PHE A 232 34.01 45.66 27.82
C PHE A 232 34.66 44.47 27.12
N GLU A 233 35.95 44.21 27.34
CA GLU A 233 36.63 43.02 26.83
C GLU A 233 36.05 41.73 27.45
N GLU A 234 35.81 41.71 28.76
CA GLU A 234 35.17 40.59 29.45
C GLU A 234 33.73 40.36 28.95
N ASP A 235 32.99 41.43 28.71
CA ASP A 235 31.65 41.42 28.12
C ASP A 235 31.64 40.88 26.69
N PHE A 236 32.57 41.34 25.84
CA PHE A 236 32.74 40.86 24.47
C PHE A 236 33.04 39.35 24.47
N MET A 237 33.96 38.89 25.32
CA MET A 237 34.29 37.47 25.46
C MET A 237 33.14 36.63 26.00
N ARG A 238 32.27 37.20 26.86
CA ARG A 238 31.03 36.54 27.29
C ARG A 238 30.02 36.43 26.14
N GLN A 239 29.78 37.52 25.41
CA GLN A 239 28.86 37.54 24.27
C GLN A 239 29.32 36.58 23.16
N GLN A 240 30.62 36.56 22.83
CA GLN A 240 31.18 35.66 21.83
C GLN A 240 30.95 34.18 22.20
N ARG A 241 31.07 33.81 23.48
CA ARG A 241 30.74 32.46 23.95
C ARG A 241 29.26 32.13 23.77
N THR A 242 28.37 33.07 24.05
CA THR A 242 26.92 32.90 23.84
C THR A 242 26.57 32.75 22.36
N ILE A 243 27.17 33.56 21.47
CA ILE A 243 26.97 33.47 20.02
C ILE A 243 27.42 32.09 19.50
N ASN A 244 28.61 31.62 19.89
CA ASN A 244 29.11 30.31 19.47
C ASN A 244 28.19 29.17 19.96
N MET A 245 27.65 29.28 21.18
CA MET A 245 26.69 28.33 21.73
C MET A 245 25.37 28.33 20.93
N GLN A 246 24.83 29.51 20.63
CA GLN A 246 23.60 29.65 19.84
C GLN A 246 23.78 29.15 18.40
N GLN A 247 24.92 29.43 17.76
CA GLN A 247 25.26 28.90 16.44
C GLN A 247 25.26 27.37 16.43
N SER A 248 25.88 26.73 17.44
CA SER A 248 25.85 25.27 17.59
C SER A 248 24.43 24.72 17.77
N GLN A 249 23.58 25.42 18.53
CA GLN A 249 22.17 25.05 18.69
C GLN A 249 21.37 25.17 17.38
N VAL A 250 21.57 26.26 16.62
CA VAL A 250 20.89 26.46 15.33
C VAL A 250 21.26 25.36 14.34
N GLU A 251 22.55 25.02 14.22
CA GLU A 251 22.98 23.92 13.35
C GLU A 251 22.40 22.57 13.80
N LYS A 252 22.30 22.31 15.11
CA LYS A 252 21.65 21.11 15.64
C LYS A 252 20.15 21.05 15.27
N TYR A 253 19.42 22.15 15.38
CA TYR A 253 18.00 22.17 15.00
C TYR A 253 17.80 22.05 13.49
N LYS A 254 18.71 22.64 12.70
CA LYS A 254 18.71 22.51 11.24
C LYS A 254 18.92 21.06 10.80
N THR A 255 19.89 20.35 11.38
CA THR A 255 20.11 18.93 11.06
C THR A 255 18.92 18.06 11.44
N LEU A 256 18.34 18.27 12.64
CA LEU A 256 17.13 17.54 13.06
C LEU A 256 15.93 17.80 12.14
N PHE A 257 15.75 19.04 11.67
CA PHE A 257 14.70 19.39 10.72
C PHE A 257 14.91 18.72 9.35
N GLU A 258 16.14 18.73 8.83
CA GLU A 258 16.47 18.03 7.57
C GLU A 258 16.26 16.52 7.67
N GLU A 259 16.59 15.90 8.81
CA GLU A 259 16.32 14.48 9.06
C GLU A 259 14.82 14.18 9.14
N ALA A 260 14.03 15.04 9.79
CA ALA A 260 12.58 14.92 9.85
C ALA A 260 11.94 15.04 8.46
N ASN A 261 12.38 16.00 7.65
CA ASN A 261 11.90 16.17 6.27
C ASN A 261 12.25 14.95 5.40
N LYS A 262 13.48 14.42 5.49
CA LYS A 262 13.86 13.19 4.76
C LYS A 262 12.97 12.00 5.14
N LYS A 263 12.61 11.86 6.42
CA LYS A 263 11.66 10.83 6.89
C LYS A 263 10.26 11.07 6.35
N TYR A 264 9.78 12.31 6.37
CA TYR A 264 8.49 12.71 5.81
C TYR A 264 8.41 12.37 4.32
N ASP A 265 9.41 12.75 3.52
CA ASP A 265 9.48 12.44 2.09
C ASP A 265 9.50 10.93 1.84
N GLY A 266 10.25 10.16 2.65
CA GLY A 266 10.27 8.71 2.59
C GLY A 266 8.90 8.07 2.90
N LEU A 267 8.19 8.56 3.91
CA LEU A 267 6.83 8.12 4.24
C LEU A 267 5.83 8.51 3.15
N GLN A 268 5.94 9.72 2.59
CA GLN A 268 5.10 10.20 1.49
C GLN A 268 5.25 9.30 0.24
N GLN A 269 6.47 8.88 -0.08
CA GLN A 269 6.74 7.94 -1.17
C GLN A 269 6.16 6.55 -0.90
N GLN A 270 6.29 6.05 0.34
CA GLN A 270 5.70 4.77 0.74
C GLN A 270 4.17 4.81 0.66
N LEU A 271 3.54 5.87 1.16
CA LEU A 271 2.09 6.08 1.08
C LEU A 271 1.62 6.07 -0.38
N SER A 272 2.31 6.83 -1.25
CA SER A 272 2.02 6.84 -2.69
C SER A 272 2.22 5.47 -3.35
N SER A 273 3.16 4.66 -2.86
CA SER A 273 3.35 3.28 -3.36
C SER A 273 2.22 2.36 -2.94
N VAL A 274 1.84 2.41 -1.66
CA VAL A 274 0.75 1.59 -1.10
C VAL A 274 -0.59 1.95 -1.73
N GLU A 275 -0.86 3.24 -2.00
CA GLU A 275 -2.06 3.69 -2.71
C GLU A 275 -2.13 3.11 -4.14
N ARG A 276 -1.02 3.11 -4.88
CA ARG A 276 -0.95 2.47 -6.21
C ARG A 276 -1.16 0.96 -6.16
N GLU A 277 -0.59 0.29 -5.15
CA GLU A 277 -0.79 -1.14 -4.94
C GLU A 277 -2.25 -1.47 -4.61
N LEU A 278 -2.89 -0.68 -3.75
CA LEU A 278 -4.30 -0.81 -3.39
C LEU A 278 -5.20 -0.67 -4.63
N GLU A 279 -4.98 0.35 -5.46
CA GLU A 279 -5.76 0.54 -6.68
C GLU A 279 -5.56 -0.63 -7.67
N ASN A 280 -4.33 -1.13 -7.80
CA ASN A 280 -4.06 -2.32 -8.62
C ASN A 280 -4.82 -3.56 -8.10
N LYS A 281 -4.81 -3.80 -6.78
CA LYS A 281 -5.57 -4.90 -6.16
C LYS A 281 -7.07 -4.73 -6.37
N ARG A 282 -7.60 -3.52 -6.26
CA ARG A 282 -9.01 -3.21 -6.52
C ARG A 282 -9.40 -3.50 -7.96
N ARG A 283 -8.54 -3.16 -8.93
CA ARG A 283 -8.73 -3.49 -10.34
C ARG A 283 -8.74 -5.00 -10.59
N LEU A 284 -7.78 -5.73 -10.02
CA LEU A 284 -7.72 -7.20 -10.12
C LEU A 284 -8.95 -7.86 -9.49
N GLN A 285 -9.44 -7.36 -8.35
CA GLN A 285 -10.67 -7.85 -7.73
C GLN A 285 -11.89 -7.66 -8.63
N LYS A 286 -12.05 -6.49 -9.26
CA LYS A 286 -13.14 -6.24 -10.22
C LYS A 286 -13.06 -7.18 -11.43
N GLN A 287 -11.86 -7.41 -11.95
CA GLN A 287 -11.64 -8.36 -13.05
C GLN A 287 -11.98 -9.80 -12.64
N ALA A 288 -11.54 -10.22 -11.45
CA ALA A 288 -11.84 -11.54 -10.90
C ALA A 288 -13.36 -11.73 -10.67
N ALA A 289 -14.04 -10.74 -10.11
CA ALA A 289 -15.49 -10.78 -9.90
C ALA A 289 -16.27 -10.88 -11.22
N SER A 290 -15.85 -10.14 -12.25
CA SER A 290 -16.45 -10.24 -13.59
C SER A 290 -16.21 -11.61 -14.23
N SER A 291 -15.00 -12.16 -14.11
CA SER A 291 -14.66 -13.51 -14.58
C SER A 291 -15.46 -14.60 -13.84
N GLN A 292 -15.59 -14.45 -12.52
CA GLN A 292 -16.38 -15.36 -11.67
C GLN A 292 -17.85 -15.34 -12.09
N SER A 293 -18.45 -14.15 -12.24
CA SER A 293 -19.84 -14.01 -12.70
C SER A 293 -20.05 -14.63 -14.08
N ALA A 294 -19.12 -14.43 -15.02
CA ALA A 294 -19.19 -15.07 -16.34
C ALA A 294 -19.11 -16.61 -16.26
N THR A 295 -18.32 -17.14 -15.32
CA THR A 295 -18.18 -18.58 -15.09
C THR A 295 -19.42 -19.16 -14.43
N GLU A 296 -20.02 -18.44 -13.47
CA GLU A 296 -21.26 -18.81 -12.80
C GLU A 296 -22.44 -18.88 -13.78
N VAL A 297 -22.56 -17.91 -14.69
CA VAL A 297 -23.59 -17.94 -15.75
C VAL A 297 -23.41 -19.16 -16.67
N ARG A 298 -22.16 -19.49 -17.07
CA ARG A 298 -21.89 -20.69 -17.87
C ARG A 298 -22.22 -21.98 -17.11
N LEU A 299 -21.90 -22.02 -15.82
CA LEU A 299 -22.20 -23.15 -14.96
C LEU A 299 -23.71 -23.36 -14.83
N ASN A 300 -24.47 -22.30 -14.53
CA ASN A 300 -25.93 -22.38 -14.40
C ASN A 300 -26.57 -22.85 -15.70
N ARG A 301 -26.14 -22.33 -16.85
CA ARG A 301 -26.61 -22.82 -18.16
C ARG A 301 -26.31 -24.32 -18.36
N ALA A 302 -25.11 -24.78 -18.00
CA ALA A 302 -24.76 -26.20 -18.12
C ALA A 302 -25.59 -27.08 -17.17
N LEU A 303 -25.91 -26.59 -15.97
CA LEU A 303 -26.78 -27.28 -15.02
C LEU A 303 -28.22 -27.35 -15.55
N GLU A 304 -28.77 -26.27 -16.08
CA GLU A 304 -30.10 -26.24 -16.72
C GLU A 304 -30.19 -27.21 -17.90
N GLU A 305 -29.16 -27.25 -18.76
CA GLU A 305 -29.07 -28.21 -19.87
C GLU A 305 -29.01 -29.66 -19.36
N ALA A 306 -28.22 -29.93 -18.33
CA ALA A 306 -28.13 -31.26 -17.71
C ALA A 306 -29.48 -31.70 -17.10
N GLU A 307 -30.18 -30.80 -16.42
CA GLU A 307 -31.52 -31.06 -15.87
C GLU A 307 -32.55 -31.32 -16.96
N LYS A 308 -32.51 -30.55 -18.06
CA LYS A 308 -33.35 -30.77 -19.24
C LYS A 308 -33.15 -32.18 -19.81
N TYR A 309 -31.90 -32.60 -20.03
CA TYR A 309 -31.62 -33.94 -20.55
C TYR A 309 -32.03 -35.06 -19.57
N LYS A 310 -31.86 -34.85 -18.26
CA LYS A 310 -32.33 -35.80 -17.25
C LYS A 310 -33.86 -35.96 -17.28
N LEU A 311 -34.60 -34.88 -17.46
CA LEU A 311 -36.06 -34.91 -17.61
C LEU A 311 -36.49 -35.57 -18.91
N GLU A 312 -35.85 -35.26 -20.04
CA GLU A 312 -36.11 -35.90 -21.33
C GLU A 312 -35.83 -37.41 -21.28
N LEU A 313 -34.72 -37.83 -20.66
CA LEU A 313 -34.38 -39.23 -20.45
C LEU A 313 -35.44 -39.95 -19.58
N SER A 314 -35.89 -39.30 -18.50
CA SER A 314 -36.93 -39.85 -17.64
C SER A 314 -38.26 -40.04 -18.39
N LYS A 315 -38.67 -39.03 -19.19
CA LYS A 315 -39.86 -39.11 -20.04
C LYS A 315 -39.74 -40.22 -21.09
N LEU A 316 -38.59 -40.37 -21.74
CA LEU A 316 -38.35 -41.45 -22.71
C LEU A 316 -38.41 -42.83 -22.06
N ARG A 317 -37.82 -43.00 -20.86
CA ARG A 317 -37.91 -44.26 -20.10
C ARG A 317 -39.35 -44.62 -19.74
N GLN A 318 -40.12 -43.65 -19.28
CA GLN A 318 -41.54 -43.86 -18.95
C GLN A 318 -42.35 -44.20 -20.21
N ASN A 319 -42.17 -43.45 -21.30
CA ASN A 319 -42.86 -43.72 -22.57
C ASN A 319 -42.53 -45.13 -23.11
N ASN A 320 -41.26 -45.56 -23.06
CA ASN A 320 -40.87 -46.91 -23.47
C ASN A 320 -41.52 -48.00 -22.60
N LYS A 321 -41.66 -47.75 -21.29
CA LYS A 321 -42.36 -48.65 -20.37
C LYS A 321 -43.85 -48.76 -20.72
N ASP A 322 -44.47 -47.64 -21.06
CA ASP A 322 -45.89 -47.59 -21.44
C ASP A 322 -46.14 -48.30 -22.78
N ILE A 323 -45.30 -48.06 -23.79
CA ILE A 323 -45.35 -48.77 -25.08
C ILE A 323 -45.16 -50.27 -24.89
N ALA A 324 -44.15 -50.70 -24.11
CA ALA A 324 -43.93 -52.11 -23.83
C ALA A 324 -45.12 -52.77 -23.13
N ASN A 325 -45.79 -52.06 -22.20
CA ASN A 325 -47.01 -52.53 -21.54
C ASN A 325 -48.20 -52.63 -22.51
N GLU A 326 -48.37 -51.68 -23.43
CA GLU A 326 -49.40 -51.71 -24.48
C GLU A 326 -49.18 -52.86 -25.45
N GLU A 327 -47.94 -53.06 -25.92
CA GLU A 327 -47.55 -54.18 -26.77
C GLU A 327 -47.80 -55.52 -26.07
N HIS A 328 -47.44 -55.65 -24.79
CA HIS A 328 -47.73 -56.84 -24.00
C HIS A 328 -49.24 -57.13 -23.94
N LYS A 329 -50.08 -56.11 -23.65
CA LYS A 329 -51.54 -56.26 -23.66
C LYS A 329 -52.07 -56.69 -25.03
N LYS A 330 -51.57 -56.08 -26.11
CA LYS A 330 -51.95 -56.42 -27.49
C LYS A 330 -51.57 -57.87 -27.85
N ILE A 331 -50.36 -58.29 -27.47
CA ILE A 331 -49.89 -59.67 -27.65
C ILE A 331 -50.79 -60.66 -26.90
N GLU A 332 -51.16 -60.37 -25.65
CA GLU A 332 -52.04 -61.25 -24.88
C GLU A 332 -53.46 -61.36 -25.48
N VAL A 333 -54.02 -60.26 -25.98
CA VAL A 333 -55.29 -60.28 -26.73
C VAL A 333 -55.18 -61.16 -27.96
N LEU A 334 -54.17 -60.94 -28.81
CA LEU A 334 -53.95 -61.73 -30.02
C LEU A 334 -53.71 -63.21 -29.71
N LYS A 335 -52.97 -63.55 -28.65
CA LYS A 335 -52.80 -64.94 -28.20
C LYS A 335 -54.13 -65.59 -27.83
N SER A 336 -54.99 -64.88 -27.09
CA SER A 336 -56.30 -65.39 -26.68
C SER A 336 -57.24 -65.62 -27.87
N GLU A 337 -57.22 -64.71 -28.85
CA GLU A 337 -57.98 -64.82 -30.10
C GLU A 337 -57.45 -65.96 -30.97
N ASN A 338 -56.13 -66.09 -31.12
CA ASN A 338 -55.51 -67.17 -31.87
C ASN A 338 -55.88 -68.54 -31.27
N LYS A 339 -55.82 -68.68 -29.95
CA LYS A 339 -56.28 -69.89 -29.24
C LYS A 339 -57.76 -70.19 -29.48
N LYS A 340 -58.63 -69.17 -29.59
CA LYS A 340 -60.05 -69.33 -29.91
C LYS A 340 -60.24 -69.78 -31.37
N LEU A 341 -59.53 -69.17 -32.31
CA LEU A 341 -59.55 -69.54 -33.73
C LEU A 341 -59.05 -70.96 -33.96
N GLU A 342 -57.98 -71.38 -33.27
CA GLU A 342 -57.49 -72.77 -33.34
C GLU A 342 -58.52 -73.78 -32.86
N LYS A 343 -59.25 -73.49 -31.77
CA LYS A 343 -60.34 -74.34 -31.29
C LYS A 343 -61.46 -74.46 -32.32
N GLN A 344 -61.93 -73.33 -32.87
CA GLN A 344 -62.98 -73.31 -33.90
C GLN A 344 -62.55 -74.06 -35.18
N LYS A 345 -61.29 -73.88 -35.62
CA LYS A 345 -60.70 -74.63 -36.73
C LYS A 345 -60.68 -76.14 -36.41
N GLY A 346 -60.30 -76.52 -35.20
CA GLY A 346 -60.32 -77.90 -34.74
C GLY A 346 -61.72 -78.53 -34.78
N GLU A 347 -62.73 -77.83 -34.27
CA GLU A 347 -64.13 -78.25 -34.30
C GLU A 347 -64.64 -78.41 -35.75
N LEU A 348 -64.35 -77.45 -36.62
CA LEU A 348 -64.71 -77.51 -38.04
C LEU A 348 -64.05 -78.70 -38.75
N MET A 349 -62.76 -78.96 -38.49
CA MET A 349 -62.04 -80.11 -39.03
C MET A 349 -62.62 -81.45 -38.56
N ILE A 350 -63.06 -81.54 -37.29
CA ILE A 350 -63.77 -82.71 -36.77
C ILE A 350 -65.11 -82.89 -37.51
N GLY A 351 -65.85 -81.81 -37.73
CA GLY A 351 -67.08 -81.80 -38.53
C GLY A 351 -66.86 -82.33 -39.95
N PHE A 352 -65.87 -81.81 -40.67
CA PHE A 352 -65.52 -82.28 -42.02
C PHE A 352 -65.14 -83.77 -42.04
N LYS A 353 -64.35 -84.25 -41.06
CA LYS A 353 -64.00 -85.67 -40.95
C LYS A 353 -65.24 -86.55 -40.75
N LYS A 354 -66.20 -86.11 -39.93
CA LYS A 354 -67.49 -86.80 -39.75
C LYS A 354 -68.29 -86.82 -41.06
N GLN A 355 -68.34 -85.70 -41.78
CA GLN A 355 -69.04 -85.61 -43.06
C GLN A 355 -68.43 -86.52 -44.13
N LEU A 356 -67.10 -86.59 -44.22
CA LEU A 356 -66.39 -87.53 -45.11
C LEU A 356 -66.75 -88.98 -44.79
N LYS A 357 -66.72 -89.38 -43.51
CA LYS A 357 -67.13 -90.73 -43.08
C LYS A 357 -68.59 -91.02 -43.44
N LEU A 358 -69.49 -90.05 -43.26
CA LEU A 358 -70.89 -90.18 -43.63
C LEU A 358 -71.05 -90.37 -45.14
N ILE A 359 -70.34 -89.59 -45.96
CA ILE A 359 -70.32 -89.76 -47.43
C ILE A 359 -69.86 -91.16 -47.81
N ASP A 360 -68.80 -91.69 -47.18
CA ASP A 360 -68.30 -93.04 -47.46
C ASP A 360 -69.32 -94.13 -47.11
N VAL A 361 -70.01 -93.98 -45.97
CA VAL A 361 -71.11 -94.90 -45.57
C VAL A 361 -72.26 -94.82 -46.57
N LEU A 362 -72.70 -93.61 -46.94
CA LEU A 362 -73.79 -93.42 -47.90
C LEU A 362 -73.44 -93.96 -49.29
N LYS A 363 -72.19 -93.80 -49.75
CA LYS A 363 -71.71 -94.40 -51.01
C LYS A 363 -71.74 -95.92 -50.97
N ARG A 364 -71.31 -96.54 -49.87
CA ARG A 364 -71.42 -98.00 -49.67
C ARG A 364 -72.87 -98.46 -49.65
N GLN A 365 -73.75 -97.76 -48.93
CA GLN A 365 -75.18 -98.05 -48.90
C GLN A 365 -75.80 -97.95 -50.30
N LYS A 366 -75.50 -96.89 -51.06
CA LYS A 366 -75.93 -96.73 -52.45
C LYS A 366 -75.48 -97.91 -53.32
N MET A 367 -74.22 -98.31 -53.21
CA MET A 367 -73.67 -99.48 -53.92
C MET A 367 -74.41 -100.77 -53.54
N HIS A 368 -74.66 -101.02 -52.25
CA HIS A 368 -75.40 -102.20 -51.81
C HIS A 368 -76.84 -102.21 -52.33
N ILE A 369 -77.52 -101.05 -52.34
CA ILE A 369 -78.88 -100.92 -52.86
C ILE A 369 -78.90 -101.14 -54.39
N GLU A 370 -77.96 -100.57 -55.13
CA GLU A 370 -77.86 -100.79 -56.58
C GLU A 370 -77.56 -102.26 -56.90
N ALA A 371 -76.66 -102.91 -56.16
CA ALA A 371 -76.40 -104.34 -56.30
C ALA A 371 -77.64 -105.20 -56.00
N ALA A 372 -78.39 -104.86 -54.94
CA ALA A 372 -79.64 -105.56 -54.61
C ALA A 372 -80.71 -105.38 -55.70
N LYS A 373 -80.83 -104.18 -56.28
CA LYS A 373 -81.73 -103.91 -57.43
C LYS A 373 -81.33 -104.68 -58.68
N MET A 374 -80.04 -104.77 -58.97
CA MET A 374 -79.54 -105.56 -60.10
C MET A 374 -79.82 -107.06 -59.88
N LEU A 375 -79.62 -107.56 -58.67
CA LEU A 375 -79.96 -108.94 -58.29
C LEU A 375 -81.46 -109.22 -58.46
N SER A 376 -82.33 -108.35 -57.95
CA SER A 376 -83.78 -108.51 -58.10
C SER A 376 -84.22 -108.45 -59.56
N PHE A 377 -83.58 -107.63 -60.40
CA PHE A 377 -83.85 -107.62 -61.84
C PHE A 377 -83.44 -108.94 -62.52
N THR A 378 -82.25 -109.47 -62.23
CA THR A 378 -81.88 -110.80 -62.74
C THR A 378 -82.76 -111.92 -62.19
N GLU A 379 -83.21 -111.84 -60.94
CA GLU A 379 -84.13 -112.81 -60.35
C GLU A 379 -85.50 -112.74 -61.05
N GLU A 380 -86.03 -111.55 -61.32
CA GLU A 380 -87.26 -111.34 -62.09
C GLU A 380 -87.13 -111.85 -63.54
N GLU A 381 -86.00 -111.59 -64.22
CA GLU A 381 -85.75 -112.13 -65.56
C GLU A 381 -85.60 -113.66 -65.56
N PHE A 382 -84.95 -114.22 -64.54
CA PHE A 382 -84.81 -115.66 -64.38
C PHE A 382 -86.17 -116.34 -64.12
N MET A 383 -87.03 -115.72 -63.32
CA MET A 383 -88.40 -116.17 -63.07
C MET A 383 -89.25 -116.12 -64.36
N LYS A 384 -89.17 -115.04 -65.14
CA LYS A 384 -89.84 -114.95 -66.46
C LYS A 384 -89.38 -116.05 -67.42
N ALA A 385 -88.09 -116.36 -67.43
CA ALA A 385 -87.55 -117.44 -68.26
C ALA A 385 -88.06 -118.83 -67.83
N LEU A 386 -88.31 -119.06 -66.54
CA LEU A 386 -88.95 -120.29 -66.03
C LEU A 386 -90.44 -120.36 -66.41
N GLU A 387 -91.17 -119.24 -66.37
CA GLU A 387 -92.58 -119.17 -66.75
C GLU A 387 -92.80 -119.42 -68.26
N TRP A 388 -91.84 -119.06 -69.11
CA TRP A 388 -91.88 -119.39 -70.54
C TRP A 388 -91.79 -120.88 -70.86
N GLY A 389 -91.39 -121.73 -69.89
CA GLY A 389 -91.42 -123.18 -70.03
C GLY A 389 -92.78 -123.83 -69.76
N ASN A 390 -93.78 -123.07 -69.32
CA ASN A 390 -95.12 -123.56 -68.97
C ASN A 390 -96.20 -123.12 -69.98
N SER A 391 -95.84 -122.92 -71.25
CA SER A 391 -96.73 -122.83 -72.42
C SER A 391 -96.18 -123.70 -73.54
#